data_AF-A0A8B6DFV9-F1
#
_entry.id   AF-A0A8B6DFV9-F1
#
_cell.length_a   1.000
_cell.length_b   1.000
_cell.length_c   1.000
_cell.angle_alpha   90.00
_cell.angle_beta   90.00
_cell.angle_gamma   90.00
#
_symmetry.space_group_name_H-M   'P 1'
#
loop_
_entity.id
_entity.type
_entity.pdbx_description
1 polymer ?
#
loop_
_entity_poly.entity_id
_entity_poly.type
_entity_poly.pdbx_seq_one_letter_code
_entity_poly.pdbx_strand_id
1 'polypeptide(L)'
;MDDQYHLEGAIDQFTSKSVIRCLSDCSSRLQCMSFFYNKDTMDCILHSDSFIYTVPTEQGDGWRFYLTEDVSGRCPSSNEFKYYRALDLCYSIHAPVQIDFTAIKTFCANIGGELIRISSEQIQQYIQKVTAADPTERICIQGTDTINPTNWTFDDGTPMTYFNWDTDADEPSGNRGRLEIFTNYKWHDLPSTSSNQCLRICERMRII
;
A
#
# COMPACT_ATOMS: atom_id res chain seq x y z
N MET A 1 21.89 16.72 -2.30
CA MET A 1 20.81 15.90 -2.88
C MET A 1 20.56 14.76 -1.91
N ASP A 2 19.65 14.82 -0.94
CA ASP A 2 19.14 15.88 -0.06
C ASP A 2 18.64 15.08 1.16
N ASP A 3 18.99 15.45 2.39
CA ASP A 3 18.78 14.64 3.62
C ASP A 3 17.29 14.33 3.95
N GLN A 4 16.37 14.90 3.17
CA GLN A 4 14.93 14.83 3.36
C GLN A 4 14.34 13.41 3.21
N TYR A 5 14.89 12.58 2.32
CA TYR A 5 14.34 11.25 2.04
C TYR A 5 14.48 10.26 3.21
N HIS A 6 15.42 10.50 4.14
CA HIS A 6 15.61 9.66 5.34
C HIS A 6 14.66 10.00 6.49
N LEU A 7 13.88 11.09 6.38
CA LEU A 7 13.05 11.57 7.49
C LEU A 7 11.55 11.41 7.23
N GLU A 8 11.10 11.37 5.98
CA GLU A 8 9.69 11.08 5.68
C GLU A 8 9.32 9.66 6.13
N GLY A 9 8.18 9.51 6.80
CA GLY A 9 7.71 8.20 7.28
C GLY A 9 8.53 7.58 8.43
N ALA A 10 9.48 8.32 9.01
CA ALA A 10 10.26 7.90 10.17
C ALA A 10 9.36 7.70 11.39
N ILE A 11 9.51 6.55 12.03
CA ILE A 11 8.84 6.18 13.28
C ILE A 11 9.67 6.66 14.47
N ASP A 12 10.99 6.44 14.41
CA ASP A 12 11.91 6.67 15.51
C ASP A 12 13.35 6.81 14.97
N GLN A 13 14.18 7.57 15.67
CA GLN A 13 15.59 7.78 15.35
C GLN A 13 16.43 7.75 16.62
N PHE A 14 17.44 6.88 16.65
CA PHE A 14 18.31 6.70 17.81
C PHE A 14 19.66 6.09 17.41
N THR A 15 20.66 6.18 18.30
CA THR A 15 21.95 5.52 18.10
C THR A 15 21.88 4.04 18.48
N SER A 16 22.31 3.16 17.59
CA SER A 16 22.32 1.71 17.78
C SER A 16 23.70 1.13 17.49
N LYS A 17 24.26 0.34 18.42
CA LYS A 17 25.66 -0.13 18.30
C LYS A 17 25.91 -1.11 17.14
N SER A 18 24.86 -1.60 16.48
CA SER A 18 24.99 -2.48 15.32
C SER A 18 23.70 -2.54 14.51
N VAL A 19 23.83 -2.92 13.24
CA VAL A 19 22.70 -3.22 12.36
C VAL A 19 21.73 -4.25 12.96
N ILE A 20 22.25 -5.26 13.68
CA ILE A 20 21.42 -6.31 14.30
C ILE A 20 20.53 -5.75 15.41
N ARG A 21 21.04 -4.77 16.19
CA ARG A 21 20.22 -4.13 17.22
C ARG A 21 19.15 -3.24 16.60
N CYS A 22 19.51 -2.45 15.58
CA CYS A 22 18.55 -1.67 14.81
C CYS A 22 17.44 -2.55 14.21
N LEU A 23 17.81 -3.71 13.64
CA LEU A 23 16.85 -4.71 13.15
C LEU A 23 15.95 -5.25 14.27
N SER A 24 16.52 -5.58 15.44
CA SER A 24 15.76 -6.08 16.60
C SER A 24 14.73 -5.05 17.07
N ASP A 25 15.10 -3.78 17.10
CA ASP A 25 14.24 -2.66 17.44
C ASP A 25 13.13 -2.42 16.41
N CYS A 26 13.43 -2.57 15.12
CA CYS A 26 12.40 -2.54 14.08
C CYS A 26 11.45 -3.75 14.21
N SER A 27 12.00 -4.93 14.47
CA SER A 27 11.25 -6.17 14.58
C SER A 27 10.27 -6.17 15.77
N SER A 28 10.57 -5.41 16.84
CA SER A 28 9.68 -5.27 18.00
C SER A 28 8.53 -4.26 17.79
N ARG A 29 8.59 -3.42 16.75
CA ARG A 29 7.56 -2.41 16.45
C ARG A 29 6.70 -2.86 15.26
N LEU A 30 5.39 -3.06 15.47
CA LEU A 30 4.47 -3.52 14.41
C LEU A 30 4.41 -2.59 13.19
N GLN A 31 4.63 -1.29 13.40
CA GLN A 31 4.63 -0.32 12.30
C GLN A 31 5.93 -0.36 11.49
N CYS A 32 7.02 -0.90 12.02
CA CYS A 32 8.31 -0.83 11.34
C CYS A 32 8.42 -1.89 10.24
N MET A 33 8.69 -1.45 9.01
CA MET A 33 8.85 -2.29 7.82
C MET A 33 10.26 -2.21 7.22
N SER A 34 10.97 -1.13 7.51
CA SER A 34 12.32 -0.90 7.03
C SER A 34 13.07 0.03 7.97
N PHE A 35 14.37 0.10 7.79
CA PHE A 35 15.20 1.05 8.52
C PHE A 35 16.43 1.46 7.73
N PHE A 36 16.94 2.66 8.02
CA PHE A 36 18.26 3.10 7.63
C PHE A 36 19.22 2.94 8.81
N TYR A 37 20.43 2.48 8.52
CA TYR A 37 21.51 2.39 9.50
C TYR A 37 22.77 3.04 8.96
N ASN A 38 23.34 3.98 9.71
CA ASN A 38 24.61 4.60 9.41
C ASN A 38 25.73 3.86 10.14
N LYS A 39 26.68 3.28 9.39
CA LYS A 39 27.79 2.53 10.00
C LYS A 39 28.82 3.40 10.72
N ASP A 40 28.92 4.68 10.36
CA ASP A 40 29.94 5.61 10.83
C ASP A 40 29.45 6.36 12.07
N THR A 41 28.20 6.85 12.07
CA THR A 41 27.58 7.52 13.23
C THR A 41 26.86 6.58 14.18
N MET A 42 26.60 5.32 13.76
CA MET A 42 25.77 4.35 14.46
C MET A 42 24.29 4.76 14.54
N ASP A 43 23.83 5.71 13.75
CA ASP A 43 22.42 6.11 13.73
C ASP A 43 21.54 5.02 13.11
N CYS A 44 20.36 4.85 13.69
CA CYS A 44 19.31 3.93 13.27
C CYS A 44 18.02 4.75 13.14
N ILE A 45 17.43 4.72 11.94
CA ILE A 45 16.15 5.39 11.66
C ILE A 45 15.16 4.32 11.23
N LEU A 46 14.10 4.14 11.99
CA LEU A 46 13.05 3.16 11.74
C LEU A 46 11.94 3.78 10.90
N HIS A 47 11.39 3.05 9.94
CA HIS A 47 10.36 3.55 9.03
C HIS A 47 9.17 2.62 8.90
N SER A 48 8.01 3.22 8.64
CA SER A 48 6.73 2.50 8.50
C SER A 48 6.38 2.04 7.09
N ASP A 49 7.31 2.21 6.17
CA ASP A 49 7.15 1.97 4.74
C ASP A 49 8.40 1.33 4.14
N SER A 50 8.26 0.76 2.95
CA SER A 50 9.35 0.14 2.20
C SER A 50 9.71 1.03 1.00
N PHE A 51 10.79 1.81 1.08
CA PHE A 51 11.16 2.80 0.05
C PHE A 51 11.74 2.22 -1.27
N ILE A 52 11.31 1.02 -1.68
CA ILE A 52 11.95 0.25 -2.77
C ILE A 52 11.98 1.01 -4.12
N TYR A 53 11.10 1.99 -4.33
CA TYR A 53 11.00 2.72 -5.61
C TYR A 53 11.60 4.12 -5.60
N THR A 54 12.00 4.67 -4.44
CA THR A 54 12.43 6.07 -4.31
C THR A 54 13.83 6.25 -3.77
N VAL A 55 14.46 5.22 -3.20
CA VAL A 55 15.85 5.33 -2.74
C VAL A 55 16.78 4.92 -3.87
N PRO A 56 17.65 5.82 -4.37
CA PRO A 56 18.78 5.43 -5.20
C PRO A 56 19.56 4.34 -4.47
N THR A 57 19.79 3.21 -5.12
CA THR A 57 20.35 1.99 -4.52
C THR A 57 21.81 2.10 -4.07
N GLU A 58 22.40 3.29 -3.99
CA GLU A 58 23.72 3.53 -3.38
C GLU A 58 23.69 4.81 -2.53
N GLN A 59 23.66 4.71 -1.19
CA GLN A 59 24.84 4.60 -0.30
C GLN A 59 25.81 5.79 -0.43
N GLY A 60 25.39 6.97 0.07
CA GLY A 60 26.29 8.07 0.44
C GLY A 60 26.46 8.14 1.97
N ASP A 61 27.65 8.51 2.43
CA ASP A 61 27.95 8.89 3.83
C ASP A 61 27.62 7.85 4.92
N GLY A 62 27.81 6.55 4.62
CA GLY A 62 27.72 5.48 5.62
C GLY A 62 26.33 4.89 5.84
N TRP A 63 25.30 5.47 5.23
CA TRP A 63 23.91 5.01 5.33
C TRP A 63 23.62 3.76 4.50
N ARG A 64 22.89 2.81 5.07
CA ARG A 64 22.38 1.60 4.40
C ARG A 64 20.93 1.37 4.71
N PHE A 65 20.16 0.99 3.69
CA PHE A 65 18.74 0.64 3.80
C PHE A 65 18.56 -0.87 4.02
N TYR A 66 17.61 -1.22 4.89
CA TYR A 66 17.26 -2.60 5.22
C TYR A 66 15.74 -2.78 5.23
N LEU A 67 15.26 -3.83 4.58
CA LEU A 67 13.87 -4.30 4.69
C LEU A 67 13.75 -5.33 5.81
N THR A 68 12.66 -5.28 6.57
CA THR A 68 12.34 -6.37 7.49
C THR A 68 11.53 -7.43 6.76
N GLU A 69 12.01 -8.68 6.77
CA GLU A 69 11.26 -9.80 6.22
C GLU A 69 10.07 -10.19 7.11
N ASP A 70 8.99 -10.65 6.48
CA ASP A 70 7.92 -11.35 7.18
C ASP A 70 8.30 -12.81 7.38
N VAL A 71 8.85 -13.13 8.56
CA VAL A 71 9.15 -14.51 8.96
C VAL A 71 7.91 -15.28 9.41
N SER A 72 6.74 -14.64 9.52
CA SER A 72 5.52 -15.29 10.01
C SER A 72 4.83 -16.16 8.96
N GLY A 73 5.23 -16.04 7.69
CA GLY A 73 4.61 -16.73 6.57
C GLY A 73 3.18 -16.25 6.26
N ARG A 74 2.75 -15.13 6.87
CA ARG A 74 1.44 -14.52 6.65
C ARG A 74 1.35 -13.84 5.30
N CYS A 75 2.50 -13.42 4.76
CA CYS A 75 2.61 -12.82 3.45
C CYS A 75 3.71 -13.53 2.64
N PRO A 76 3.45 -13.93 1.38
CA PRO A 76 4.44 -14.63 0.58
C PRO A 76 5.59 -13.69 0.22
N SER A 77 6.82 -14.22 0.14
CA SER A 77 7.96 -13.48 -0.41
C SER A 77 7.96 -13.45 -1.95
N SER A 78 7.13 -14.27 -2.60
CA SER A 78 6.92 -14.27 -4.04
C SER A 78 5.97 -13.16 -4.48
N ASN A 79 6.03 -12.76 -5.74
CA ASN A 79 5.14 -11.76 -6.35
C ASN A 79 5.13 -10.40 -5.64
N GLU A 80 6.26 -10.02 -5.02
CA GLU A 80 6.52 -8.69 -4.44
C GLU A 80 5.56 -8.29 -3.31
N PHE A 81 4.92 -9.26 -2.66
CA PHE A 81 4.06 -9.00 -1.52
C PHE A 81 4.85 -8.53 -0.30
N LYS A 82 4.25 -7.59 0.43
CA LYS A 82 4.80 -6.91 1.60
C LYS A 82 3.79 -6.98 2.73
N TYR A 83 4.26 -7.23 3.94
CA TYR A 83 3.41 -7.35 5.10
C TYR A 83 3.52 -6.14 6.01
N TYR A 84 2.45 -5.38 6.12
CA TYR A 84 2.33 -4.31 7.10
C TYR A 84 1.64 -4.82 8.36
N ARG A 85 2.45 -5.19 9.35
CA ARG A 85 2.01 -5.88 10.58
C ARG A 85 1.02 -5.07 11.40
N ALA A 86 1.12 -3.74 11.40
CA ALA A 86 0.23 -2.88 12.18
C ALA A 86 -1.24 -2.94 11.72
N LEU A 87 -1.49 -3.23 10.44
CA LEU A 87 -2.83 -3.40 9.88
C LEU A 87 -3.12 -4.84 9.46
N ASP A 88 -2.16 -5.75 9.70
CA ASP A 88 -2.19 -7.11 9.18
C ASP A 88 -2.44 -7.17 7.66
N LEU A 89 -1.89 -6.20 6.93
CA LEU A 89 -2.14 -6.04 5.50
C LEU A 89 -1.02 -6.69 4.69
N CYS A 90 -1.35 -7.69 3.87
CA CYS A 90 -0.43 -8.29 2.91
C CYS A 90 -0.75 -7.80 1.50
N TYR A 91 0.13 -6.98 0.91
CA TYR A 91 -0.17 -6.28 -0.34
C TYR A 91 1.03 -6.20 -1.29
N SER A 92 0.78 -6.01 -2.57
CA SER A 92 1.78 -5.70 -3.60
C SER A 92 1.28 -4.57 -4.50
N ILE A 93 2.17 -3.66 -4.91
CA ILE A 93 1.85 -2.51 -5.77
C ILE A 93 2.45 -2.76 -7.14
N HIS A 94 1.65 -2.63 -8.18
CA HIS A 94 2.07 -2.89 -9.56
C HIS A 94 1.82 -1.69 -10.45
N ALA A 95 2.66 -1.56 -11.46
CA ALA A 95 2.63 -0.44 -12.41
C ALA A 95 1.22 -0.21 -12.99
N PRO A 96 0.86 1.06 -13.26
CA PRO A 96 -0.43 1.42 -13.81
C PRO A 96 -0.71 0.72 -15.14
N VAL A 97 -1.98 0.33 -15.35
CA VAL A 97 -2.47 -0.17 -16.64
C VAL A 97 -3.79 0.49 -16.98
N GLN A 98 -4.14 0.47 -18.26
CA GLN A 98 -5.47 0.87 -18.73
C GLN A 98 -6.56 0.09 -17.97
N ILE A 99 -7.63 0.77 -17.54
CA ILE A 99 -8.70 0.22 -16.68
C ILE A 99 -9.55 -0.78 -17.45
N ASP A 100 -8.99 -1.97 -17.66
CA ASP A 100 -9.74 -3.20 -17.79
C ASP A 100 -9.79 -3.86 -16.40
N PHE A 101 -10.81 -3.51 -15.63
CA PHE A 101 -10.96 -3.98 -14.25
C PHE A 101 -11.05 -5.51 -14.16
N THR A 102 -11.56 -6.18 -15.21
CA THR A 102 -11.56 -7.63 -15.29
C THR A 102 -10.13 -8.17 -15.41
N ALA A 103 -9.29 -7.55 -16.26
CA ALA A 103 -7.87 -7.88 -16.35
C ALA A 103 -7.11 -7.58 -15.06
N ILE A 104 -7.43 -6.47 -14.37
CA ILE A 104 -6.85 -6.11 -13.07
C ILE A 104 -7.18 -7.16 -12.01
N LYS A 105 -8.46 -7.53 -11.88
CA LYS A 105 -8.89 -8.58 -10.94
C LYS A 105 -8.24 -9.91 -11.25
N THR A 106 -8.20 -10.29 -12.54
CA THR A 106 -7.54 -11.53 -13.01
C THR A 106 -6.05 -11.52 -12.69
N PHE A 107 -5.38 -10.38 -12.84
CA PHE A 107 -3.98 -10.23 -12.49
C PHE A 107 -3.74 -10.46 -10.99
N CYS A 108 -4.51 -9.80 -10.12
CA CYS A 108 -4.38 -10.02 -8.67
C CYS A 108 -4.68 -11.48 -8.29
N ALA A 109 -5.70 -12.10 -8.88
CA ALA A 109 -6.02 -13.51 -8.70
C ALA A 109 -4.85 -14.43 -9.10
N ASN A 110 -4.22 -14.17 -10.25
CA ASN A 110 -3.10 -14.98 -10.75
C ASN A 110 -1.86 -14.92 -9.86
N ILE A 111 -1.64 -13.81 -9.14
CA ILE A 111 -0.53 -13.69 -8.18
C ILE A 111 -0.91 -14.16 -6.77
N GLY A 112 -2.12 -14.69 -6.58
CA GLY A 112 -2.59 -15.28 -5.34
C GLY A 112 -3.24 -14.28 -4.38
N GLY A 113 -3.81 -13.20 -4.89
CA GLY A 113 -4.55 -12.20 -4.13
C GLY A 113 -5.82 -11.73 -4.83
N GLU A 114 -6.29 -10.55 -4.46
CA GLU A 114 -7.43 -9.84 -5.02
C GLU A 114 -7.12 -8.34 -5.06
N LEU A 115 -7.97 -7.53 -5.69
CA LEU A 115 -7.77 -6.08 -5.66
C LEU A 115 -7.90 -5.56 -4.21
N ILE A 116 -7.08 -4.57 -3.84
CA ILE A 116 -6.99 -4.04 -2.47
C ILE A 116 -8.37 -3.65 -1.90
N ARG A 117 -8.67 -4.10 -0.69
CA ARG A 117 -9.86 -3.67 0.07
C ARG A 117 -9.50 -2.52 0.98
N ILE A 118 -10.20 -1.40 0.81
CA ILE A 118 -10.11 -0.29 1.77
C ILE A 118 -11.26 -0.42 2.77
N SER A 119 -11.02 -1.17 3.85
CA SER A 119 -12.04 -1.48 4.86
C SER A 119 -11.99 -0.60 6.11
N SER A 120 -11.04 0.34 6.18
CA SER A 120 -10.87 1.25 7.31
C SER A 120 -10.11 2.52 6.92
N GLU A 121 -10.23 3.55 7.74
CA GLU A 121 -9.47 4.80 7.59
C GLU A 121 -7.96 4.55 7.67
N GLN A 122 -7.52 3.63 8.53
CA GLN A 122 -6.09 3.34 8.68
C GLN A 122 -5.50 2.70 7.41
N ILE A 123 -6.26 1.82 6.73
CA ILE A 123 -5.83 1.27 5.43
C ILE A 123 -5.83 2.38 4.37
N GLN A 124 -6.85 3.24 4.32
CA GLN A 124 -6.89 4.38 3.40
C GLN A 124 -5.64 5.27 3.55
N GLN A 125 -5.33 5.70 4.77
CA GLN A 125 -4.17 6.54 5.07
C GLN A 125 -2.84 5.85 4.71
N TYR A 126 -2.74 4.55 5.00
CA TYR A 126 -1.56 3.78 4.68
C TYR A 126 -1.35 3.64 3.17
N ILE A 127 -2.40 3.28 2.42
CA ILE A 127 -2.35 3.20 0.95
C ILE A 127 -1.95 4.54 0.36
N GLN A 128 -2.58 5.64 0.81
CA GLN A 128 -2.20 7.00 0.42
C GLN A 128 -0.70 7.28 0.64
N LYS A 129 -0.17 6.92 1.81
CA LYS A 129 1.25 7.11 2.12
C LYS A 129 2.14 6.34 1.15
N VAL A 130 1.88 5.03 0.95
CA VAL A 130 2.78 4.17 0.15
C VAL A 130 2.68 4.40 -1.35
N THR A 131 1.64 5.09 -1.82
CA THR A 131 1.49 5.51 -3.22
C THR A 131 1.77 6.98 -3.46
N ALA A 132 2.19 7.75 -2.44
CA ALA A 132 2.35 9.21 -2.55
C ALA A 132 3.35 9.66 -3.61
N ALA A 133 4.35 8.83 -3.92
CA ALA A 133 5.34 9.10 -4.96
C ALA A 133 4.89 8.72 -6.37
N ASP A 134 3.70 8.12 -6.54
CA ASP A 134 3.22 7.68 -7.85
C ASP A 134 2.57 8.85 -8.63
N PRO A 135 2.98 9.09 -9.89
CA PRO A 135 2.52 10.23 -10.67
C PRO A 135 1.10 10.07 -11.23
N THR A 136 0.52 8.87 -11.19
CA THR A 136 -0.79 8.59 -11.79
C THR A 136 -1.94 9.07 -10.90
N GLU A 137 -1.69 9.18 -9.58
CA GLU A 137 -2.66 9.54 -8.52
C GLU A 137 -3.99 8.74 -8.56
N ARG A 138 -4.02 7.63 -9.30
CA ARG A 138 -5.19 6.79 -9.52
C ARG A 138 -4.91 5.40 -9.02
N ILE A 139 -5.76 4.85 -8.16
CA ILE A 139 -5.59 3.52 -7.58
C ILE A 139 -6.89 2.76 -7.76
N CYS A 140 -6.83 1.61 -8.43
CA CYS A 140 -7.98 0.73 -8.51
C CYS A 140 -8.16 0.02 -7.16
N ILE A 141 -9.34 0.14 -6.58
CA ILE A 141 -9.70 -0.49 -5.30
C ILE A 141 -10.89 -1.43 -5.50
N GLN A 142 -11.02 -2.41 -4.63
CA GLN A 142 -12.12 -3.36 -4.73
C GLN A 142 -13.45 -2.77 -4.27
N GLY A 143 -14.50 -3.11 -5.01
CA GLY A 143 -15.89 -2.91 -4.61
C GLY A 143 -16.81 -2.95 -5.82
N THR A 144 -18.07 -3.28 -5.58
CA THR A 144 -19.13 -3.27 -6.58
C THR A 144 -20.49 -3.00 -5.94
N ASP A 145 -21.37 -2.31 -6.66
CA ASP A 145 -22.76 -2.02 -6.31
C ASP A 145 -23.75 -2.75 -7.26
N THR A 146 -23.24 -3.60 -8.16
CA THR A 146 -24.03 -4.26 -9.22
C THR A 146 -25.11 -5.20 -8.69
N ILE A 147 -24.98 -5.71 -7.47
CA ILE A 147 -25.94 -6.62 -6.83
C ILE A 147 -27.10 -5.83 -6.21
N ASN A 148 -26.81 -4.69 -5.58
CA ASN A 148 -27.82 -3.81 -5.01
C ASN A 148 -27.34 -2.35 -5.09
N PRO A 149 -28.02 -1.47 -5.84
CA PRO A 149 -27.55 -0.11 -6.11
C PRO A 149 -27.33 0.78 -4.89
N THR A 150 -27.85 0.38 -3.73
CA THR A 150 -27.69 1.11 -2.46
C THR A 150 -26.61 0.53 -1.56
N ASN A 151 -26.07 -0.65 -1.88
CA ASN A 151 -25.17 -1.39 -1.01
C ASN A 151 -23.92 -1.82 -1.77
N TRP A 152 -22.81 -1.13 -1.50
CA TRP A 152 -21.49 -1.53 -1.96
C TRP A 152 -21.01 -2.77 -1.21
N THR A 153 -20.51 -3.75 -1.96
CA THR A 153 -19.91 -4.98 -1.44
C THR A 153 -18.55 -5.23 -2.04
N PHE A 154 -17.70 -5.93 -1.29
CA PHE A 154 -16.54 -6.61 -1.83
C PHE A 154 -16.98 -7.76 -2.77
N ASP A 155 -16.06 -8.28 -3.58
CA ASP A 155 -16.30 -9.34 -4.58
C ASP A 155 -16.71 -10.67 -3.94
N ASP A 156 -16.37 -10.88 -2.66
CA ASP A 156 -16.84 -12.03 -1.88
C ASP A 156 -18.23 -11.84 -1.26
N GLY A 157 -18.87 -10.69 -1.51
CA GLY A 157 -20.19 -10.33 -1.00
C GLY A 157 -20.16 -9.68 0.40
N THR A 158 -18.99 -9.52 1.02
CA THR A 158 -18.88 -8.82 2.30
C THR A 158 -19.32 -7.36 2.14
N PRO A 159 -20.27 -6.85 2.95
CA PRO A 159 -20.68 -5.46 2.89
C PRO A 159 -19.54 -4.50 3.22
N MET A 160 -19.39 -3.44 2.42
CA MET A 160 -18.46 -2.37 2.74
C MET A 160 -19.03 -1.52 3.89
N THR A 161 -18.19 -1.23 4.88
CA THR A 161 -18.57 -0.45 6.07
C THR A 161 -17.80 0.87 6.18
N TYR A 162 -16.75 1.03 5.38
CA TYR A 162 -15.94 2.23 5.29
C TYR A 162 -16.03 2.80 3.87
N PHE A 163 -16.11 4.13 3.79
CA PHE A 163 -16.20 4.87 2.55
C PHE A 163 -15.40 6.16 2.66
N ASN A 164 -14.78 6.58 1.57
CA ASN A 164 -14.07 7.86 1.48
C ASN A 164 -14.41 8.60 0.17
N TRP A 165 -15.71 8.69 -0.13
CA TRP A 165 -16.24 9.32 -1.34
C TRP A 165 -15.76 10.77 -1.52
N ASP A 166 -15.60 11.16 -2.78
CA ASP A 166 -15.36 12.55 -3.16
C ASP A 166 -16.68 13.34 -3.20
N THR A 167 -17.11 13.80 -2.02
CA THR A 167 -18.37 14.54 -1.90
C THR A 167 -18.36 15.88 -2.63
N ASP A 168 -17.19 16.45 -2.90
CA ASP A 168 -17.06 17.71 -3.63
C ASP A 168 -17.26 17.51 -5.15
N ALA A 169 -17.18 16.26 -5.62
CA ALA A 169 -17.44 15.83 -6.99
C ALA A 169 -18.76 15.07 -7.16
N ASP A 170 -19.65 15.11 -6.15
CA ASP A 170 -20.94 14.40 -6.14
C ASP A 170 -20.81 12.86 -6.27
N GLU A 171 -19.75 12.27 -5.70
CA GLU A 171 -19.55 10.82 -5.68
C GLU A 171 -20.31 10.11 -4.53
N PRO A 172 -20.81 8.88 -4.72
CA PRO A 172 -20.82 8.12 -5.97
C PRO A 172 -21.76 8.72 -7.03
N SER A 173 -21.28 8.87 -8.26
CA SER A 173 -22.00 9.50 -9.38
C SER A 173 -23.10 8.62 -10.01
N GLY A 174 -23.22 7.37 -9.56
CA GLY A 174 -24.17 6.37 -10.07
C GLY A 174 -23.60 5.51 -11.20
N ASN A 175 -22.30 5.65 -11.47
CA ASN A 175 -21.53 4.82 -12.38
C ASN A 175 -21.25 3.45 -11.74
N ARG A 176 -22.04 2.46 -12.11
CA ARG A 176 -22.02 1.17 -11.41
C ARG A 176 -20.81 0.30 -11.74
N GLY A 177 -20.31 -0.37 -10.72
CA GLY A 177 -19.54 -1.61 -10.81
C GLY A 177 -18.03 -1.53 -10.60
N ARG A 178 -17.44 -0.35 -10.41
CA ARG A 178 -15.99 -0.19 -10.19
C ARG A 178 -15.68 1.00 -9.30
N LEU A 179 -14.54 0.92 -8.62
CA LEU A 179 -14.05 1.97 -7.73
C LEU A 179 -12.59 2.31 -8.03
N GLU A 180 -12.30 3.60 -7.95
CA GLU A 180 -10.93 4.10 -7.88
C GLU A 180 -10.77 5.10 -6.74
N ILE A 181 -9.55 5.20 -6.21
CA ILE A 181 -9.08 6.39 -5.53
C ILE A 181 -8.52 7.33 -6.60
N PHE A 182 -8.91 8.59 -6.56
CA PHE A 182 -8.45 9.63 -7.48
C PHE A 182 -8.00 10.88 -6.71
N THR A 183 -8.41 12.08 -7.16
CA THR A 183 -7.98 13.37 -6.61
C THR A 183 -8.17 13.44 -5.10
N ASN A 184 -7.16 13.97 -4.38
CA ASN A 184 -7.13 14.10 -2.92
C ASN A 184 -7.36 12.78 -2.16
N TYR A 185 -7.04 11.64 -2.80
CA TYR A 185 -7.24 10.30 -2.25
C TYR A 185 -8.71 9.95 -1.95
N LYS A 186 -9.65 10.61 -2.62
CA LYS A 186 -11.08 10.35 -2.51
C LYS A 186 -11.57 9.34 -3.55
N TRP A 187 -12.68 8.69 -3.24
CA TRP A 187 -13.21 7.59 -4.05
C TRP A 187 -14.19 8.09 -5.10
N HIS A 188 -14.05 7.56 -6.30
CA HIS A 188 -14.96 7.77 -7.43
C HIS A 188 -15.53 6.42 -7.87
N ASP A 189 -16.80 6.39 -8.25
CA ASP A 189 -17.38 5.25 -8.95
C ASP A 189 -17.17 5.39 -10.47
N LEU A 190 -16.85 4.27 -11.13
CA LEU A 190 -16.46 4.28 -12.54
C LEU A 190 -17.36 3.38 -13.39
N PRO A 191 -17.68 3.81 -14.63
CA PRO A 191 -18.38 2.95 -15.56
C PRO A 191 -17.48 1.77 -15.95
N SER A 192 -18.11 0.67 -16.34
CA SER A 192 -17.41 -0.56 -16.72
C SER A 192 -16.50 -0.46 -17.96
N THR A 193 -16.49 0.69 -18.65
CA THR A 193 -15.72 0.90 -19.89
C THR A 193 -14.75 2.08 -19.83
N SER A 194 -14.43 2.59 -18.63
CA SER A 194 -13.46 3.69 -18.48
C SER A 194 -12.07 3.32 -19.03
N SER A 195 -11.44 4.22 -19.79
CA SER A 195 -10.10 4.03 -20.37
C SER A 195 -9.00 4.81 -19.63
N ASN A 196 -9.17 5.11 -18.34
CA ASN A 196 -8.11 5.74 -17.55
C ASN A 196 -7.06 4.70 -17.16
N GLN A 197 -5.93 5.12 -16.60
CA GLN A 197 -4.94 4.21 -15.99
C GLN A 197 -5.02 4.32 -14.48
N CYS A 198 -4.87 3.19 -13.78
CA CYS A 198 -4.79 3.16 -12.33
C CYS A 198 -3.68 2.22 -11.87
N LEU A 199 -3.05 2.54 -10.75
CA LEU A 199 -2.25 1.62 -9.98
C LEU A 199 -3.07 0.40 -9.59
N ARG A 200 -2.44 -0.77 -9.69
CA ARG A 200 -3.03 -2.03 -9.26
C ARG A 200 -2.37 -2.44 -7.95
N ILE A 201 -3.13 -2.38 -6.87
CA ILE A 201 -2.67 -2.88 -5.58
C ILE A 201 -3.40 -4.17 -5.30
N CYS A 202 -2.66 -5.26 -5.18
CA CYS A 202 -3.23 -6.56 -4.89
C CYS A 202 -3.05 -6.88 -3.41
N GLU A 203 -4.12 -7.27 -2.73
CA GLU A 203 -4.14 -7.75 -1.36
C GLU A 203 -4.25 -9.27 -1.34
N ARG A 204 -3.56 -9.93 -0.41
CA ARG A 204 -3.73 -11.36 -0.18
C ARG A 204 -4.39 -11.58 1.17
N MET A 205 -5.60 -12.14 1.14
CA MET A 205 -6.30 -12.54 2.35
C MET A 205 -5.65 -13.73 3.04
N ARG A 206 -5.81 -13.77 4.37
CA ARG A 206 -5.34 -14.87 5.20
C ARG A 206 -5.88 -16.20 4.69
N ILE A 207 -5.01 -17.20 4.61
CA ILE A 207 -5.44 -18.59 4.67
C ILE A 207 -5.66 -18.87 6.16
N ILE A 208 -6.92 -18.98 6.58
CA ILE A 208 -7.29 -19.38 7.95
C ILE A 208 -6.95 -20.86 8.16
#